data_AF-A0A7H9AXC4-F1
#
_entry.id   AF-A0A7H9AXC4-F1
#
_cell.length_a   1.000
_cell.length_b   1.000
_cell.length_c   1.000
_cell.angle_alpha   90.00
_cell.angle_beta   90.00
_cell.angle_gamma   90.00
#
_symmetry.space_group_name_H-M   'P 1'
#
loop_
_entity.id
_entity.type
_entity.pdbx_description
1 polymer ?
#
loop_
_entity_poly.entity_id
_entity_poly.type
_entity_poly.pdbx_seq_one_letter_code
_entity_poly.pdbx_strand_id
1 'polypeptide(L)'
;MSFEEYKIQGNHCYQTGDLETSLQCYNKCIRIEPTNPVAYANKAMALLKLHRYQDALAACHLGLKLKGPEKIRDKLLYRVKLAQSHLSSEAKYVEVSIDEVTTLPLEFRGL
;
A
#
# COMPACT_ATOMS: atom_id res chain seq x y z
N MET A 1 19.21 1.56 9.97
CA MET A 1 18.79 0.65 8.89
C MET A 1 18.57 1.44 7.62
N SER A 2 18.90 0.87 6.47
CA SER A 2 18.67 1.43 5.13
C SER A 2 17.18 1.34 4.74
N PHE A 3 16.82 1.97 3.62
CA PHE A 3 15.49 1.86 3.05
C PHE A 3 15.09 0.39 2.82
N GLU A 4 15.98 -0.39 2.20
CA GLU A 4 15.74 -1.80 1.88
C GLU A 4 15.58 -2.65 3.13
N GLU A 5 16.38 -2.41 4.16
CA GLU A 5 16.29 -3.11 5.44
C GLU A 5 14.96 -2.84 6.15
N TYR A 6 14.53 -1.57 6.24
CA TYR A 6 13.21 -1.23 6.79
C TYR A 6 12.07 -1.78 5.94
N LYS A 7 12.21 -1.81 4.60
CA LYS A 7 11.22 -2.40 3.72
C LYS A 7 11.08 -3.91 3.97
N ILE A 8 12.19 -4.63 4.09
CA ILE A 8 12.19 -6.07 4.37
C ILE A 8 11.56 -6.35 5.73
N GLN A 9 11.96 -5.61 6.77
CA GLN A 9 11.37 -5.75 8.11
C GLN A 9 9.87 -5.44 8.10
N GLY A 10 9.46 -4.35 7.45
CA GLY A 10 8.05 -3.95 7.34
C GLY A 10 7.22 -5.02 6.62
N ASN A 11 7.74 -5.62 5.56
CA ASN A 11 7.10 -6.71 4.84
C ASN A 11 6.98 -7.97 5.70
N HIS A 12 8.01 -8.30 6.48
CA HIS A 12 7.96 -9.42 7.43
C HIS A 12 6.88 -9.20 8.50
N CYS A 13 6.87 -8.04 9.15
CA CYS A 13 5.83 -7.67 10.12
C CYS A 13 4.43 -7.72 9.52
N TYR A 14 4.28 -7.29 8.26
CA TYR A 14 3.01 -7.39 7.53
C TYR A 14 2.52 -8.82 7.38
N GLN A 15 3.42 -9.73 6.99
CA GLN A 15 3.11 -11.14 6.80
C GLN A 15 2.79 -11.84 8.13
N THR A 16 3.44 -11.45 9.22
CA THR A 16 3.16 -12.00 10.56
C THR A 16 1.95 -11.35 11.24
N GLY A 17 1.28 -10.40 10.59
CA GLY A 17 0.09 -9.72 11.13
C GLY A 17 0.37 -8.58 12.11
N ASP A 18 1.64 -8.24 12.36
CA ASP A 18 2.02 -7.06 13.15
C ASP A 18 1.99 -5.80 12.27
N LEU A 19 0.77 -5.36 11.97
CA LEU A 19 0.51 -4.29 11.02
C LEU A 19 0.96 -2.92 11.54
N GLU A 20 0.90 -2.68 12.85
CA GLU A 20 1.35 -1.42 13.45
C GLU A 20 2.88 -1.28 13.34
N THR A 21 3.65 -2.33 13.64
CA THR A 21 5.11 -2.32 13.43
C THR A 21 5.45 -2.22 11.94
N SER A 22 4.67 -2.86 11.07
CA SER A 22 4.80 -2.72 9.61
C SER A 22 4.66 -1.25 9.17
N LEU A 23 3.65 -0.52 9.68
CA LEU A 23 3.49 0.91 9.43
C LEU A 23 4.67 1.74 9.91
N GLN A 24 5.21 1.44 11.09
CA GLN A 24 6.39 2.13 11.62
C GLN A 24 7.59 1.96 10.67
N CYS A 25 7.82 0.74 10.18
CA CYS A 25 8.88 0.46 9.21
C CYS A 25 8.70 1.25 7.90
N TYR A 26 7.50 1.24 7.31
CA TYR A 26 7.25 2.01 6.09
C TYR A 26 7.34 3.53 6.30
N ASN A 27 6.95 4.04 7.47
CA ASN A 27 7.19 5.44 7.83
C ASN A 27 8.69 5.76 7.90
N LYS A 28 9.53 4.82 8.35
CA LYS A 28 11.00 4.98 8.29
C LYS A 28 11.49 4.97 6.84
N CYS A 29 10.97 4.09 5.97
CA CYS A 29 11.27 4.13 4.54
C CYS A 29 10.96 5.51 3.92
N ILE A 30 9.78 6.08 4.23
CA ILE A 30 9.38 7.42 3.75
C ILE A 30 10.33 8.51 4.25
N ARG A 31 10.85 8.41 5.49
CA ARG A 31 11.82 9.39 6.01
C ARG A 31 13.18 9.31 5.29
N ILE A 32 13.58 8.13 4.85
CA ILE A 32 14.85 7.92 4.14
C ILE A 32 14.72 8.33 2.67
N GLU A 33 13.65 7.89 2.01
CA GLU A 33 13.38 8.20 0.60
C GLU A 33 11.94 8.72 0.43
N PRO A 34 11.69 10.01 0.71
CA PRO A 34 10.34 10.59 0.64
C PRO A 34 9.78 10.66 -0.79
N THR A 35 10.62 10.49 -1.80
CA THR A 35 10.23 10.50 -3.22
C THR A 35 10.04 9.09 -3.78
N ASN A 36 10.17 8.03 -2.98
CA ASN A 36 10.02 6.66 -3.43
C ASN A 36 8.57 6.17 -3.23
N PRO A 37 7.78 5.98 -4.30
CA PRO A 37 6.37 5.60 -4.19
C PRO A 37 6.15 4.19 -3.60
N VAL A 38 7.18 3.33 -3.58
CA VAL A 38 7.08 1.97 -3.01
C VAL A 38 6.71 2.02 -1.53
N ALA A 39 7.30 2.95 -0.77
CA ALA A 39 7.04 3.06 0.67
C ALA A 39 5.60 3.50 0.96
N TYR A 40 5.06 4.41 0.15
CA TYR A 40 3.66 4.84 0.22
C TYR A 40 2.70 3.71 -0.16
N ALA A 41 3.04 2.94 -1.20
CA ALA A 41 2.25 1.80 -1.62
C ALA A 41 2.18 0.74 -0.50
N ASN A 42 3.31 0.38 0.10
CA ASN A 42 3.35 -0.58 1.20
C ASN A 42 2.64 -0.07 2.46
N LYS A 43 2.80 1.22 2.80
CA LYS A 43 2.05 1.86 3.88
C LYS A 43 0.54 1.77 3.65
N ALA A 44 0.07 2.08 2.44
CA ALA A 44 -1.35 2.00 2.11
C ALA A 44 -1.91 0.57 2.26
N MET A 45 -1.13 -0.44 1.88
CA MET A 45 -1.50 -1.85 2.07
C MET A 45 -1.69 -2.21 3.55
N ALA A 46 -0.74 -1.82 4.41
CA ALA A 46 -0.87 -2.02 5.85
C ALA A 46 -2.08 -1.27 6.46
N LEU A 47 -2.35 -0.05 6.00
CA LEU A 47 -3.52 0.73 6.44
C LEU A 47 -4.85 0.10 6.01
N LEU A 48 -4.93 -0.45 4.79
CA LEU A 48 -6.12 -1.18 4.32
C LEU A 48 -6.43 -2.38 5.22
N LYS A 49 -5.42 -3.18 5.55
CA LYS A 49 -5.58 -4.35 6.41
C LYS A 49 -5.89 -4.01 7.87
N LEU A 50 -5.57 -2.79 8.30
CA LEU A 50 -5.99 -2.20 9.59
C LEU A 50 -7.37 -1.53 9.52
N HIS A 51 -8.07 -1.60 8.38
CA HIS A 51 -9.34 -0.90 8.12
C HIS A 51 -9.26 0.63 8.27
N ARG A 52 -8.05 1.20 8.17
CA ARG A 52 -7.79 2.65 8.22
C ARG A 52 -7.88 3.25 6.82
N TYR A 53 -9.06 3.15 6.23
CA TYR A 53 -9.27 3.41 4.79
C TYR A 53 -8.96 4.85 4.37
N GLN A 54 -9.31 5.84 5.21
CA GLN A 54 -9.00 7.25 4.93
C GLN A 54 -7.49 7.51 4.89
N ASP A 55 -6.74 6.95 5.83
CA ASP A 55 -5.28 7.04 5.85
C ASP A 55 -4.67 6.32 4.65
N ALA A 56 -5.23 5.17 4.26
CA ALA A 56 -4.79 4.41 3.10
C ALA A 56 -4.94 5.23 1.81
N LEU A 57 -6.07 5.93 1.63
CA LEU A 57 -6.28 6.84 0.51
C LEU A 57 -5.27 7.97 0.49
N ALA A 58 -5.03 8.61 1.63
CA ALA A 58 -4.05 9.68 1.74
C ALA A 58 -2.65 9.18 1.34
N ALA A 59 -2.24 8.02 1.84
CA ALA A 59 -0.96 7.40 1.47
C ALA A 59 -0.88 7.10 -0.04
N CYS A 60 -1.96 6.56 -0.63
CA CYS A 60 -1.99 6.27 -2.06
C CYS A 60 -1.86 7.54 -2.91
N HIS A 61 -2.62 8.58 -2.59
CA HIS A 61 -2.60 9.85 -3.32
C HIS A 61 -1.23 10.53 -3.22
N LEU A 62 -0.56 10.44 -2.06
CA LEU A 62 0.82 10.92 -1.94
C LEU A 62 1.77 10.14 -2.85
N GLY A 63 1.68 8.79 -2.85
CA GLY A 63 2.49 7.95 -3.74
C GLY A 63 2.26 8.24 -5.23
N LEU A 64 1.01 8.47 -5.65
CA LEU A 64 0.64 8.73 -7.04
C LEU A 64 1.17 10.07 -7.58
N LYS A 65 1.52 11.02 -6.70
CA LYS A 65 2.16 12.28 -7.08
C LYS A 65 3.66 12.12 -7.39
N LEU A 66 4.26 11.00 -7.01
CA LEU A 66 5.69 10.75 -7.16
C LEU A 66 5.99 10.02 -8.47
N LYS A 67 7.18 10.26 -9.01
CA LYS A 67 7.67 9.49 -10.17
C LYS A 67 8.13 8.12 -9.71
N GLY A 68 7.74 7.08 -10.42
CA GLY A 68 8.20 5.72 -10.16
C GLY A 68 7.71 4.73 -11.20
N PRO A 69 7.98 3.44 -10.99
CA PRO A 69 7.60 2.40 -11.93
C PRO A 69 6.07 2.32 -12.09
N GLU A 70 5.60 2.10 -13.32
CA GLU A 70 4.18 1.93 -13.67
C GLU A 70 3.49 0.88 -12.78
N LYS A 71 4.15 -0.26 -12.56
CA LYS A 71 3.67 -1.32 -11.66
C LYS A 71 3.35 -0.83 -10.23
N ILE A 72 4.07 0.18 -9.72
CA ILE A 72 3.79 0.75 -8.39
C ILE A 72 2.59 1.68 -8.43
N ARG A 73 2.45 2.46 -9.52
CA ARG A 73 1.27 3.27 -9.78
C ARG A 73 0.01 2.41 -9.87
N ASP A 74 0.05 1.25 -10.54
CA ASP A 74 -1.07 0.31 -10.62
C ASP A 74 -1.50 -0.19 -9.24
N LYS A 75 -0.52 -0.56 -8.40
CA LYS A 75 -0.78 -0.97 -7.01
C LYS A 75 -1.44 0.14 -6.20
N LEU A 76 -1.00 1.38 -6.38
CA LEU A 76 -1.59 2.54 -5.68
C LEU A 76 -3.02 2.79 -6.16
N LEU A 77 -3.29 2.76 -7.47
CA LEU A 77 -4.63 2.94 -8.03
C LEU A 77 -5.59 1.84 -7.58
N TYR A 78 -5.14 0.59 -7.57
CA TYR A 78 -5.91 -0.54 -7.04
C TYR A 78 -6.31 -0.30 -5.58
N ARG A 79 -5.36 0.08 -4.73
CA ARG A 79 -5.59 0.34 -3.30
C ARG A 79 -6.48 1.56 -3.05
N VAL A 80 -6.45 2.57 -3.92
CA VAL A 80 -7.42 3.69 -3.88
C VAL A 80 -8.84 3.19 -4.07
N LYS A 81 -9.07 2.38 -5.11
CA LYS A 81 -10.40 1.82 -5.39
C LYS A 81 -10.91 0.97 -4.23
N LEU A 82 -10.04 0.13 -3.66
CA LEU A 82 -10.38 -0.69 -2.51
C LEU A 82 -10.70 0.15 -1.26
N ALA A 83 -9.89 1.17 -0.96
CA ALA A 83 -10.17 2.05 0.19
C ALA A 83 -11.45 2.86 -0.01
N GLN A 84 -11.73 3.34 -1.23
CA GLN A 84 -12.98 4.03 -1.56
C GLN A 84 -14.20 3.12 -1.41
N SER A 85 -14.13 1.86 -1.85
CA SER A 85 -15.26 0.94 -1.75
C SER A 85 -15.64 0.65 -0.30
N HIS A 86 -14.65 0.58 0.60
CA HIS A 86 -14.91 0.43 2.03
C HIS A 86 -15.45 1.70 2.71
N LEU A 87 -15.24 2.88 2.12
CA LEU A 87 -15.72 4.15 2.65
C LEU A 87 -17.09 4.57 2.13
N SER A 88 -17.48 4.11 0.94
CA SER A 88 -18.82 4.30 0.39
C SER A 88 -19.81 3.30 1.00
N SER A 89 -21.03 3.73 1.39
CA SER A 89 -22.09 2.78 1.79
C SER A 89 -22.66 1.97 0.62
N GLU A 90 -22.21 2.25 -0.61
CA GLU A 90 -22.65 1.62 -1.85
C GLU A 90 -21.44 1.20 -2.70
N ALA A 91 -20.70 0.14 -2.35
CA ALA A 91 -19.82 -0.51 -3.31
C ALA A 91 -19.50 -1.97 -2.95
N LYS A 92 -19.97 -2.87 -3.82
CA LYS A 92 -19.59 -4.28 -3.90
C LYS A 92 -18.18 -4.39 -4.51
N TYR A 93 -17.13 -4.27 -3.70
CA TYR A 93 -15.83 -4.83 -4.06
C TYR A 93 -15.52 -5.97 -3.11
N VAL A 94 -15.35 -7.16 -3.68
CA VAL A 94 -15.00 -8.37 -2.92
C VAL A 94 -13.50 -8.28 -2.63
N GLU A 95 -13.13 -8.44 -1.36
CA GLU A 95 -11.76 -8.73 -0.94
C GLU A 95 -11.27 -9.93 -1.75
N VAL A 96 -10.48 -9.67 -2.79
CA VAL A 96 -9.76 -10.76 -3.46
C VAL A 96 -8.56 -11.05 -2.56
N SER A 97 -8.39 -12.31 -2.16
CA SER A 97 -7.15 -12.79 -1.53
C SER A 97 -6.04 -12.69 -2.58
N ILE A 98 -5.45 -11.51 -2.66
CA ILE A 98 -4.30 -11.25 -3.48
C ILE A 98 -3.09 -11.53 -2.61
N ASP A 99 -2.06 -12.13 -3.17
CA ASP A 99 -0.73 -12.03 -2.58
C ASP A 99 -0.25 -10.59 -2.82
N GLU A 100 -0.72 -9.65 -1.98
CA GLU A 100 -0.65 -8.18 -2.17
C GLU A 100 0.79 -7.65 -2.29
N VAL A 101 1.76 -8.52 -2.03
CA VAL A 101 3.19 -8.31 -2.17
C VAL A 101 3.65 -8.47 -3.63
N THR A 102 3.10 -9.42 -4.41
CA THR A 102 3.68 -9.85 -5.70
C THR A 102 2.75 -9.76 -6.91
N THR A 103 1.43 -9.92 -6.76
CA THR A 103 0.48 -9.96 -7.88
C THR A 103 -0.66 -8.96 -7.70
N LEU A 104 -1.21 -8.46 -8.81
CA LEU A 104 -2.48 -7.71 -8.85
C LEU A 104 -3.55 -8.59 -9.51
N PRO A 105 -4.85 -8.38 -9.20
CA PRO A 105 -5.93 -9.02 -9.93
C PRO A 105 -5.83 -8.70 -11.43
N LEU A 106 -6.28 -9.63 -12.28
CA LEU A 106 -6.13 -9.54 -13.74
C LEU A 106 -6.71 -8.24 -14.31
N GLU A 107 -7.83 -7.77 -13.76
CA GLU A 107 -8.50 -6.53 -14.16
C GLU A 107 -7.70 -5.24 -13.86
N PHE A 108 -6.59 -5.34 -13.13
CA PHE A 108 -5.71 -4.22 -12.77
C PHE A 108 -4.29 -4.36 -13.31
N ARG A 109 -4.03 -5.32 -14.22
CA ARG A 109 -2.73 -5.46 -14.88
C ARG A 109 -2.70 -4.60 -16.15
N GLY A 110 -1.84 -3.59 -16.21
CA GLY A 110 -1.61 -2.77 -17.41
C GLY A 110 -2.54 -1.56 -17.55
N LEU A 111 -2.82 -0.87 -16.44
CA LEU A 111 -3.60 0.39 -16.41
C LEU A 111 -2.71 1.63 -16.47
#